data_AF-A0A5E4HYK0-F1
#
_entry.id   AF-A0A5E4HYK0-F1
#
_cell.length_a   1.000
_cell.length_b   1.000
_cell.length_c   1.000
_cell.angle_alpha   90.00
_cell.angle_beta   90.00
_cell.angle_gamma   90.00
#
_symmetry.space_group_name_H-M   'P 1'
#
loop_
_entity.id
_entity.type
_entity.pdbx_description
1 polymer ?
#
loop_
_entity_poly.entity_id
_entity_poly.type
_entity_poly.pdbx_seq_one_letter_code
_entity_poly.pdbx_strand_id
1 'polypeptide(L)'
;MSDTRDENGYTPAERQRSKSASLADGAAWSVMVGAGETFVNPFAIKLGADSGFSGIIQTVPQFIGALAQMLVLPIEPRIRNRRLVYASGVLLQALIWIPIALLAWAAGSGLFGPALADSSSALLPVLGLYILYQVFGQMLNPGWSAWMAELVTPGERGSFFSSRLRLNVLLQMLAVLGAGWMLDHAGLPGTQAFAILFLTALAARLVSGWFLSRMADHRPEQAVPSGPQHASDWRTYLSSPGLAEGRRFSLYVSALITATYIAAPFFDIYMLSVLKFDYFTWSVLVAVQTLAKVFFYTYWGKIIDRFGNRAVLFGTGFLVPAVAMLWVMGHSFEWLFFAQVFSGLAWSGFDLACLTYTISMPDPSSRASQSAVYGLSKGSGMLLGTLLGGALLAVWPHAGALDPTPFLAVFFISAMARYIASAYFLPRFSEHTFEGGMSGGRFLWEVLAAQPSRRMGRHLMDFSEASLHLAQTGTQHTVWAAERLAEVPAAGARMVERETQRTMRLAGEGMERSARTARRIGQSVPRAGSSLMQSGQSAASRLSRSLRLMQDEFEKLARDLKRRRRR
;
A
#
# COMPACT_ATOMS: atom_id res chain seq x y z
N MET A 1 -21.52 19.09 -19.37
CA MET A 1 -20.19 19.11 -18.71
C MET A 1 -19.32 20.03 -19.56
N SER A 2 -18.76 21.09 -18.97
CA SER A 2 -18.01 22.08 -19.75
C SER A 2 -16.79 21.44 -20.39
N ASP A 3 -16.58 21.69 -21.69
CA ASP A 3 -15.44 21.23 -22.48
C ASP A 3 -14.15 22.06 -22.21
N THR A 4 -14.12 22.72 -21.04
CA THR A 4 -13.03 23.58 -20.60
C THR A 4 -11.84 22.72 -20.19
N ARG A 5 -10.77 22.80 -20.98
CA ARG A 5 -9.47 22.19 -20.67
C ARG A 5 -8.83 22.91 -19.49
N ASP A 6 -8.09 22.18 -18.67
CA ASP A 6 -7.32 22.75 -17.57
C ASP A 6 -5.95 23.30 -18.03
N GLU A 7 -5.15 23.78 -17.08
CA GLU A 7 -3.79 24.30 -17.31
C GLU A 7 -2.85 23.31 -18.02
N ASN A 8 -3.12 22.01 -17.91
CA ASN A 8 -2.36 20.92 -18.53
C ASN A 8 -3.04 20.40 -19.81
N GLY A 9 -4.10 21.06 -20.30
CA GLY A 9 -4.78 20.74 -21.54
C GLY A 9 -5.78 19.59 -21.47
N TYR A 10 -6.08 19.04 -20.29
CA TYR A 10 -7.00 17.91 -20.14
C TYR A 10 -8.45 18.37 -19.94
N THR A 11 -9.39 17.74 -20.63
CA THR A 11 -10.80 17.78 -20.22
C THR A 11 -11.04 16.87 -19.01
N PRO A 12 -12.08 17.12 -18.18
CA PRO A 12 -12.41 16.25 -17.05
C PRO A 12 -12.62 14.77 -17.46
N ALA A 13 -13.26 14.53 -18.62
CA ALA A 13 -13.51 13.20 -19.14
C ALA A 13 -12.22 12.49 -19.57
N GLU A 14 -11.32 13.18 -20.29
CA GLU A 14 -10.03 12.63 -20.71
C GLU A 14 -9.14 12.29 -19.51
N ARG A 15 -9.10 13.17 -18.50
CA ARG A 15 -8.35 12.93 -17.26
C ARG A 15 -8.87 11.68 -16.56
N GLN A 16 -10.19 11.54 -16.39
CA GLN A 16 -10.76 10.38 -15.73
C GLN A 16 -10.50 9.07 -16.50
N ARG A 17 -10.61 9.11 -17.83
CA ARG A 17 -10.30 7.97 -18.69
C ARG A 17 -8.83 7.57 -18.60
N SER A 18 -7.92 8.55 -18.59
CA SER A 18 -6.47 8.33 -18.49
C SER A 18 -6.07 7.81 -17.11
N LYS A 19 -6.68 8.30 -16.03
CA LYS A 19 -6.51 7.74 -14.68
C LYS A 19 -6.96 6.28 -14.61
N SER A 20 -8.10 5.96 -15.21
CA SER A 20 -8.62 4.58 -15.26
C SER A 20 -7.69 3.66 -16.07
N ALA A 21 -7.16 4.16 -17.20
CA ALA A 21 -6.15 3.45 -17.98
C ALA A 21 -4.85 3.24 -17.18
N SER A 22 -4.40 4.22 -16.40
CA SER A 22 -3.22 4.11 -15.53
C SER A 22 -3.39 3.09 -14.39
N LEU A 23 -4.61 2.93 -13.87
CA LEU A 23 -4.93 1.86 -12.92
C LEU A 23 -4.84 0.48 -13.58
N ALA A 24 -5.39 0.33 -14.78
CA ALA A 24 -5.36 -0.93 -15.53
C ALA A 24 -3.95 -1.29 -16.05
N ASP A 25 -3.17 -0.30 -16.46
CA ASP A 25 -1.73 -0.44 -16.72
C ASP A 25 -1.00 -0.99 -15.49
N GLY A 26 -1.17 -0.34 -14.33
CA GLY A 26 -0.54 -0.77 -13.09
C GLY A 26 -0.92 -2.19 -12.69
N ALA A 27 -2.18 -2.56 -12.87
CA ALA A 27 -2.69 -3.91 -12.65
C ALA A 27 -1.98 -4.95 -13.52
N ALA A 28 -1.94 -4.73 -14.84
CA ALA A 28 -1.31 -5.65 -15.78
C ALA A 28 0.22 -5.72 -15.59
N TRP A 29 0.87 -4.58 -15.30
CA TRP A 29 2.28 -4.56 -14.92
C TRP A 29 2.54 -5.39 -13.65
N SER A 30 1.65 -5.33 -12.66
CA SER A 30 1.80 -6.09 -11.41
C SER A 30 1.68 -7.60 -11.62
N VAL A 31 0.82 -8.04 -12.54
CA VAL A 31 0.77 -9.45 -12.96
C VAL A 31 2.08 -9.87 -13.62
N MET A 32 2.66 -9.03 -14.48
CA MET A 32 3.97 -9.29 -15.08
C MET A 32 5.07 -9.39 -14.02
N VAL A 33 5.08 -8.55 -12.98
CA VAL A 33 6.07 -8.64 -11.89
C VAL A 33 5.88 -9.95 -11.12
N GLY A 34 4.62 -10.30 -10.80
CA GLY A 34 4.29 -11.48 -10.01
C GLY A 34 4.60 -12.79 -10.74
N ALA A 35 4.24 -12.91 -12.03
CA ALA A 35 4.50 -14.10 -12.83
C ALA A 35 5.93 -14.16 -13.38
N GLY A 36 6.52 -13.02 -13.74
CA GLY A 36 7.84 -12.92 -14.38
C GLY A 36 8.96 -12.66 -13.38
N GLU A 37 9.13 -11.40 -12.97
CA GLU A 37 10.30 -10.94 -12.18
C GLU A 37 10.53 -11.78 -10.92
N THR A 38 9.45 -12.12 -10.21
CA THR A 38 9.51 -12.90 -8.95
C THR A 38 10.10 -14.30 -9.16
N PHE A 39 9.93 -14.88 -10.36
CA PHE A 39 10.36 -16.25 -10.69
C PHE A 39 11.68 -16.32 -11.46
N VAL A 40 12.30 -15.18 -11.79
CA VAL A 40 13.62 -15.16 -12.46
C VAL A 40 14.70 -15.79 -11.57
N ASN A 41 14.72 -15.48 -10.27
CA ASN A 41 15.70 -16.06 -9.35
C ASN A 41 15.44 -17.56 -9.07
N PRO A 42 14.20 -18.01 -8.75
CA PRO A 42 13.87 -19.44 -8.71
C PRO A 42 14.24 -20.21 -9.98
N PHE A 43 14.03 -19.62 -11.16
CA PHE A 43 14.46 -20.20 -12.43
C PHE A 43 15.99 -20.34 -12.51
N ALA A 44 16.74 -19.31 -12.11
CA ALA A 44 18.20 -19.39 -12.05
C ALA A 44 18.69 -20.48 -11.09
N ILE A 45 18.06 -20.62 -9.91
CA ILE A 45 18.38 -21.71 -8.96
C ILE A 45 18.13 -23.07 -9.61
N LYS A 46 17.04 -23.22 -10.38
CA LYS A 46 16.74 -24.45 -11.11
C LYS A 46 17.79 -24.77 -12.19
N LEU A 47 18.42 -23.76 -12.77
CA LEU A 47 19.54 -23.88 -13.70
C LEU A 47 20.89 -24.17 -13.01
N GLY A 48 20.93 -24.22 -11.67
CA GLY A 48 22.15 -24.50 -10.90
C GLY A 48 22.85 -23.26 -10.34
N ALA A 49 22.17 -22.10 -10.26
CA ALA A 49 22.72 -20.92 -9.62
C ALA A 49 23.06 -21.16 -8.14
N ASP A 50 24.23 -20.73 -7.71
CA ASP A 50 24.61 -20.69 -6.31
C ASP A 50 24.04 -19.45 -5.59
N SER A 51 24.35 -19.33 -4.30
CA SER A 51 23.94 -18.17 -3.48
C SER A 51 24.54 -16.85 -3.96
N GLY A 52 25.76 -16.87 -4.49
CA GLY A 52 26.43 -15.69 -5.03
C GLY A 52 25.73 -15.14 -6.27
N PHE A 53 25.44 -16.01 -7.23
CA PHE A 53 24.69 -15.67 -8.44
C PHE A 53 23.27 -15.20 -8.12
N SER A 54 22.61 -15.86 -7.16
CA SER A 54 21.28 -15.45 -6.68
C SER A 54 21.26 -14.04 -6.09
N GLY A 55 22.36 -13.61 -5.45
CA GLY A 55 22.53 -12.22 -5.01
C GLY A 55 22.75 -11.25 -6.17
N ILE A 56 23.56 -11.63 -7.16
CA ILE A 56 23.84 -10.84 -8.37
C ILE A 56 22.56 -10.60 -9.17
N ILE A 57 21.80 -11.64 -9.48
CA ILE A 57 20.60 -11.55 -10.34
C ILE A 57 19.49 -10.71 -9.70
N GLN A 58 19.45 -10.59 -8.37
CA GLN A 58 18.49 -9.74 -7.68
C GLN A 58 18.91 -8.27 -7.62
N THR A 59 20.20 -7.98 -7.47
CA THR A 59 20.69 -6.62 -7.16
C THR A 59 21.27 -5.87 -8.36
N VAL A 60 22.09 -6.55 -9.18
CA VAL A 60 22.81 -5.92 -10.31
C VAL A 60 21.85 -5.44 -11.39
N PRO A 61 20.85 -6.24 -11.85
CA PRO A 61 19.89 -5.77 -12.84
C PRO A 61 19.11 -4.53 -12.38
N GLN A 62 18.69 -4.49 -11.12
CA GLN A 62 17.98 -3.33 -10.57
C GLN A 62 18.86 -2.08 -10.51
N PHE A 63 20.13 -2.22 -10.11
CA PHE A 63 21.08 -1.11 -10.08
C PHE A 63 21.39 -0.57 -11.48
N ILE A 64 21.64 -1.45 -12.46
CA ILE A 64 21.89 -1.04 -13.85
C ILE A 64 20.64 -0.38 -14.45
N GLY A 65 19.44 -0.93 -14.18
CA GLY A 65 18.18 -0.28 -14.58
C GLY A 65 18.01 1.10 -13.95
N ALA A 66 18.41 1.28 -12.68
CA ALA A 66 18.40 2.58 -12.02
C ALA A 66 19.40 3.57 -12.63
N LEU A 67 20.59 3.13 -13.05
CA LEU A 67 21.54 3.94 -13.83
C LEU A 67 20.96 4.36 -15.18
N ALA A 68 20.24 3.47 -15.87
CA ALA A 68 19.60 3.77 -17.14
C ALA A 68 18.59 4.93 -17.03
N GLN A 69 17.97 5.14 -15.87
CA GLN A 69 17.09 6.30 -15.63
C GLN A 69 17.83 7.64 -15.76
N MET A 70 19.12 7.70 -15.44
CA MET A 70 19.92 8.92 -15.63
C MET A 70 20.22 9.18 -17.10
N LEU A 71 20.45 8.11 -17.88
CA LEU A 71 20.86 8.19 -19.27
C LEU A 71 19.73 8.72 -20.18
N VAL A 72 18.47 8.55 -19.79
CA VAL A 72 17.33 9.03 -20.59
C VAL A 72 17.00 10.51 -20.39
N LEU A 73 17.49 11.14 -19.31
CA LEU A 73 17.15 12.54 -19.00
C LEU A 73 17.48 13.53 -20.13
N PRO A 74 18.63 13.44 -20.82
CA PRO A 74 18.92 14.33 -21.96
C PRO A 74 18.00 14.08 -23.17
N ILE A 75 17.36 12.93 -23.24
CA ILE A 75 16.51 12.50 -24.36
C ILE A 75 15.04 12.89 -24.09
N GLU A 76 14.59 12.84 -22.83
CA GLU A 76 13.18 13.04 -22.44
C GLU A 76 12.55 14.35 -22.94
N PRO A 77 13.23 15.52 -22.89
CA PRO A 77 12.67 16.76 -23.42
C PRO A 77 12.45 16.71 -24.94
N ARG A 78 13.26 15.93 -25.67
CA ARG A 78 13.19 15.81 -27.14
C ARG A 78 12.06 14.89 -27.61
N ILE A 79 11.41 14.16 -26.70
CA ILE A 79 10.33 13.23 -27.01
C ILE A 79 9.06 14.02 -27.37
N ARG A 80 8.75 14.16 -28.66
CA ARG A 80 7.51 14.84 -29.10
C ARG A 80 6.25 14.01 -28.85
N ASN A 81 6.36 12.68 -28.95
CA ASN A 81 5.23 11.76 -28.79
C ASN A 81 5.54 10.79 -27.64
N ARG A 82 5.10 11.12 -26.41
CA ARG A 82 5.37 10.27 -25.22
C ARG A 82 4.69 8.93 -25.41
N ARG A 83 3.44 8.88 -25.87
CA ARG A 83 2.72 7.61 -26.10
C ARG A 83 3.54 6.61 -26.92
N LEU A 84 4.11 7.05 -28.04
CA LEU A 84 4.90 6.17 -28.90
C LEU A 84 6.18 5.69 -28.20
N VAL A 85 6.94 6.58 -27.56
CA VAL A 85 8.20 6.18 -26.89
C VAL A 85 7.92 5.22 -25.73
N TYR A 86 6.87 5.47 -24.96
CA TYR A 86 6.49 4.61 -23.84
C TYR A 86 5.96 3.27 -24.32
N ALA A 87 5.09 3.25 -25.33
CA ALA A 87 4.61 2.01 -25.94
C ALA A 87 5.78 1.19 -26.53
N SER A 88 6.72 1.83 -27.23
CA SER A 88 7.92 1.18 -27.77
C SER A 88 8.83 0.64 -26.67
N GLY A 89 9.08 1.40 -25.60
CA GLY A 89 9.90 0.93 -24.48
C GLY A 89 9.25 -0.23 -23.73
N VAL A 90 7.93 -0.18 -23.51
CA VAL A 90 7.17 -1.29 -22.91
C VAL A 90 7.20 -2.51 -23.83
N LEU A 91 7.06 -2.34 -25.14
CA LEU A 91 7.17 -3.42 -26.12
C LEU A 91 8.57 -4.04 -26.09
N LEU A 92 9.63 -3.24 -26.15
CA LEU A 92 11.01 -3.73 -26.07
C LEU A 92 11.25 -4.51 -24.78
N GLN A 93 10.81 -3.99 -23.65
CA GLN A 93 10.88 -4.71 -22.37
C GLN A 93 10.09 -6.03 -22.42
N ALA A 94 8.87 -6.02 -22.96
CA ALA A 94 8.02 -7.21 -23.06
C ALA A 94 8.69 -8.29 -23.91
N LEU A 95 9.25 -7.91 -25.07
CA LEU A 95 9.90 -8.83 -26.01
C LEU A 95 11.09 -9.57 -25.40
N ILE A 96 11.75 -9.03 -24.36
CA ILE A 96 12.83 -9.74 -23.65
C ILE A 96 12.33 -11.00 -22.93
N TRP A 97 11.05 -11.09 -22.58
CA TRP A 97 10.49 -12.33 -22.02
C TRP A 97 10.51 -13.49 -23.02
N ILE A 98 10.50 -13.23 -24.33
CA ILE A 98 10.54 -14.28 -25.36
C ILE A 98 11.86 -15.08 -25.30
N PRO A 99 13.06 -14.47 -25.43
CA PRO A 99 14.30 -15.23 -25.34
C PRO A 99 14.49 -15.87 -23.96
N ILE A 100 14.03 -15.26 -22.86
CA ILE A 100 14.08 -15.90 -21.53
C ILE A 100 13.16 -17.14 -21.48
N ALA A 101 11.95 -17.07 -22.03
CA ALA A 101 11.04 -18.22 -22.14
C ALA A 101 11.62 -19.32 -23.04
N LEU A 102 12.27 -18.96 -24.15
CA LEU A 102 12.96 -19.90 -25.02
C LEU A 102 14.11 -20.60 -24.29
N LEU A 103 14.91 -19.88 -23.49
CA LEU A 103 15.94 -20.48 -22.66
C LEU A 103 15.36 -21.44 -21.61
N ALA A 104 14.24 -21.07 -20.97
CA ALA A 104 13.55 -21.94 -20.01
C ALA A 104 13.04 -23.23 -20.66
N TRP A 105 12.48 -23.12 -21.87
CA TRP A 105 12.03 -24.27 -22.66
C TRP A 105 13.19 -25.15 -23.14
N ALA A 106 14.25 -24.51 -23.67
CA ALA A 106 15.46 -25.14 -24.19
C ALA A 106 16.17 -25.99 -23.14
N ALA A 107 16.39 -25.42 -21.95
CA ALA A 107 17.10 -26.06 -20.85
C ALA A 107 16.43 -27.37 -20.41
N GLY A 108 15.11 -27.51 -20.60
CA GLY A 108 14.36 -28.70 -20.23
C GLY A 108 14.14 -29.70 -21.36
N SER A 109 14.33 -29.30 -22.62
CA SER A 109 14.04 -30.14 -23.80
C SER A 109 15.29 -30.68 -24.51
N GLY A 110 16.50 -30.20 -24.16
CA GLY A 110 17.75 -30.61 -24.83
C GLY A 110 17.87 -30.11 -26.29
N LEU A 111 16.96 -29.23 -26.72
CA LEU A 111 16.74 -28.82 -28.11
C LEU A 111 17.93 -28.08 -28.75
N PHE A 112 18.82 -27.48 -27.94
CA PHE A 112 19.93 -26.65 -28.43
C PHE A 112 21.30 -27.34 -28.43
N GLY A 113 21.33 -28.68 -28.27
CA GLY A 113 22.57 -29.46 -28.37
C GLY A 113 23.58 -29.20 -27.24
N PRO A 114 24.83 -29.67 -27.37
CA PRO A 114 25.82 -29.69 -26.28
C PRO A 114 26.23 -28.32 -25.73
N ALA A 115 25.99 -27.22 -26.45
CA ALA A 115 26.33 -25.85 -26.00
C ALA A 115 25.47 -25.35 -24.82
N LEU A 116 24.24 -25.87 -24.69
CA LEU A 116 23.33 -25.62 -23.56
C LEU A 116 22.98 -26.91 -22.79
N ALA A 117 23.75 -27.98 -22.99
CA ALA A 117 23.51 -29.26 -22.31
C ALA A 117 23.81 -29.17 -20.81
N ASP A 118 24.77 -28.32 -20.40
CA ASP A 118 24.92 -27.92 -19.01
C ASP A 118 23.90 -26.83 -18.69
N SER A 119 22.92 -27.13 -17.83
CA SER A 119 21.89 -26.16 -17.42
C SER A 119 22.50 -24.85 -16.86
N SER A 120 23.70 -24.92 -16.31
CA SER A 120 24.46 -23.77 -15.80
C SER A 120 24.92 -22.79 -16.88
N SER A 121 25.08 -23.20 -18.15
CA SER A 121 25.53 -22.30 -19.21
C SER A 121 24.45 -21.28 -19.63
N ALA A 122 23.19 -21.53 -19.29
CA ALA A 122 22.08 -20.60 -19.49
C ALA A 122 22.04 -19.43 -18.48
N LEU A 123 22.79 -19.50 -17.38
CA LEU A 123 22.78 -18.49 -16.31
C LEU A 123 23.22 -17.10 -16.80
N LEU A 124 24.37 -17.00 -17.48
CA LEU A 124 24.88 -15.72 -17.97
C LEU A 124 23.98 -15.07 -19.04
N PRO A 125 23.45 -15.82 -20.04
CA PRO A 125 22.43 -15.29 -20.95
C PRO A 125 21.17 -14.78 -20.22
N VAL A 126 20.66 -15.52 -19.24
CA VAL A 126 19.49 -15.09 -18.44
C VAL A 126 19.80 -13.80 -17.69
N LEU A 127 20.96 -13.69 -17.06
CA LEU A 127 21.38 -12.46 -16.38
C LEU A 127 21.48 -11.28 -17.36
N GLY A 128 22.14 -11.46 -18.51
CA GLY A 128 22.29 -10.41 -19.52
C GLY A 128 20.95 -9.93 -20.08
N LEU A 129 20.05 -10.86 -20.39
CA LEU A 129 18.68 -10.53 -20.82
C LEU A 129 17.90 -9.85 -19.70
N TYR A 130 18.02 -10.30 -18.45
CA TYR A 130 17.31 -9.69 -17.34
C TYR A 130 17.83 -8.27 -17.01
N ILE A 131 19.13 -8.01 -17.18
CA ILE A 131 19.69 -6.65 -17.14
C ILE A 131 19.06 -5.79 -18.24
N LEU A 132 19.02 -6.28 -19.48
CA LEU A 132 18.44 -5.54 -20.61
C LEU A 132 16.95 -5.25 -20.39
N TYR A 133 16.21 -6.23 -19.85
CA TYR A 133 14.83 -6.08 -19.41
C TYR A 133 14.67 -4.97 -18.37
N GLN A 134 15.51 -4.95 -17.33
CA GLN A 134 15.48 -3.90 -16.31
C GLN A 134 15.84 -2.53 -16.87
N VAL A 135 16.79 -2.44 -17.81
CA VAL A 135 17.14 -1.19 -18.51
C VAL A 135 15.92 -0.62 -19.23
N PHE A 136 15.26 -1.39 -20.10
CA PHE A 136 14.09 -0.89 -20.83
C PHE A 136 12.92 -0.53 -19.92
N GLY A 137 12.69 -1.32 -18.86
CA GLY A 137 11.60 -1.04 -17.92
C GLY A 137 11.82 0.21 -17.08
N GLN A 138 12.99 0.30 -16.44
CA GLN A 138 13.29 1.36 -15.48
C GLN A 138 13.48 2.71 -16.18
N MET A 139 14.05 2.73 -17.39
CA MET A 139 14.30 3.94 -18.16
C MET A 139 13.00 4.72 -18.50
N LEU A 140 11.83 4.10 -18.41
CA LEU A 140 10.54 4.77 -18.61
C LEU A 140 10.03 5.49 -17.35
N ASN A 141 10.53 5.16 -16.16
CA ASN A 141 10.01 5.70 -14.90
C ASN A 141 10.11 7.23 -14.76
N PRO A 142 11.20 7.90 -15.19
CA PRO A 142 11.31 9.35 -15.04
C PRO A 142 10.19 10.14 -15.70
N GLY A 143 9.91 9.87 -16.98
CA GLY A 143 8.83 10.61 -17.64
C GLY A 143 7.45 10.00 -17.41
N TRP A 144 7.30 8.74 -16.99
CA TRP A 144 6.03 8.24 -16.45
C TRP A 144 5.66 9.06 -15.20
N SER A 145 6.61 9.30 -14.30
CA SER A 145 6.40 10.11 -13.10
C SER A 145 6.04 11.55 -13.45
N ALA A 146 6.69 12.14 -14.47
CA ALA A 146 6.34 13.47 -14.95
C ALA A 146 4.93 13.52 -15.57
N TRP A 147 4.57 12.54 -16.39
CA TRP A 147 3.23 12.43 -16.99
C TRP A 147 2.15 12.26 -15.92
N MET A 148 2.42 11.44 -14.90
CA MET A 148 1.51 11.26 -13.79
C MET A 148 1.38 12.52 -12.91
N ALA A 149 2.43 13.32 -12.76
CA ALA A 149 2.38 14.59 -12.04
C ALA A 149 1.44 15.61 -12.71
N GLU A 150 1.38 15.60 -14.04
CA GLU A 150 0.47 16.41 -14.87
C GLU A 150 -0.97 15.86 -14.85
N LEU A 151 -1.12 14.52 -14.85
CA LEU A 151 -2.43 13.87 -14.92
C LEU A 151 -3.20 13.89 -13.58
N VAL A 152 -2.51 13.77 -12.45
CA VAL A 152 -3.12 13.61 -11.12
C VAL A 152 -2.94 14.89 -10.29
N THR A 153 -4.07 15.53 -9.98
CA THR A 153 -4.07 16.82 -9.29
C THR A 153 -3.54 16.72 -7.85
N PRO A 154 -2.88 17.75 -7.29
CA PRO A 154 -2.25 17.68 -5.98
C PRO A 154 -3.16 17.19 -4.84
N GLY A 155 -4.43 17.58 -4.83
CA GLY A 155 -5.39 17.25 -3.76
C GLY A 155 -5.94 15.81 -3.76
N GLU A 156 -5.66 15.02 -4.79
CA GLU A 156 -6.13 13.63 -4.90
C GLU A 156 -4.99 12.61 -5.13
N ARG A 157 -3.73 13.06 -5.12
CA ARG A 157 -2.56 12.21 -5.41
C ARG A 157 -2.47 11.03 -4.46
N GLY A 158 -2.63 11.26 -3.16
CA GLY A 158 -2.65 10.22 -2.14
C GLY A 158 -3.75 9.21 -2.37
N SER A 159 -4.99 9.64 -2.59
CA SER A 159 -6.13 8.75 -2.86
C SER A 159 -6.00 7.96 -4.17
N PHE A 160 -5.50 8.60 -5.24
CA PHE A 160 -5.27 7.92 -6.52
C PHE A 160 -4.16 6.88 -6.41
N PHE A 161 -2.98 7.27 -5.90
CA PHE A 161 -1.83 6.36 -5.83
C PHE A 161 -2.00 5.27 -4.77
N SER A 162 -2.72 5.54 -3.67
CA SER A 162 -3.07 4.48 -2.72
C SER A 162 -3.98 3.42 -3.36
N SER A 163 -4.95 3.84 -4.18
CA SER A 163 -5.82 2.91 -4.91
C SER A 163 -5.02 2.10 -5.94
N ARG A 164 -4.12 2.75 -6.68
CA ARG A 164 -3.22 2.09 -7.65
C ARG A 164 -2.29 1.10 -6.95
N LEU A 165 -1.59 1.51 -5.89
CA LEU A 165 -0.68 0.63 -5.14
C LEU A 165 -1.41 -0.55 -4.50
N ARG A 166 -2.61 -0.33 -3.96
CA ARG A 166 -3.46 -1.39 -3.41
C ARG A 166 -3.78 -2.45 -4.47
N LEU A 167 -4.22 -2.01 -5.65
CA LEU A 167 -4.53 -2.90 -6.78
C LEU A 167 -3.27 -3.64 -7.23
N ASN A 168 -2.15 -2.93 -7.35
CA ASN A 168 -0.88 -3.49 -7.80
C ASN A 168 -0.39 -4.60 -6.86
N VAL A 169 -0.29 -4.31 -5.56
CA VAL A 169 0.20 -5.28 -4.57
C VAL A 169 -0.72 -6.50 -4.48
N LEU A 170 -2.04 -6.31 -4.53
CA LEU A 170 -2.99 -7.42 -4.52
C LEU A 170 -2.83 -8.31 -5.76
N LEU A 171 -2.77 -7.73 -6.96
CA LEU A 171 -2.65 -8.50 -8.20
C LEU A 171 -1.27 -9.15 -8.36
N GLN A 172 -0.22 -8.50 -7.88
CA GLN A 172 1.11 -9.10 -7.80
C GLN A 172 1.09 -10.33 -6.90
N MET A 173 0.50 -10.24 -5.70
CA MET A 173 0.38 -11.36 -4.78
C MET A 173 -0.43 -12.51 -5.39
N LEU A 174 -1.57 -12.22 -6.02
CA LEU A 174 -2.39 -13.23 -6.70
C LEU A 174 -1.66 -13.88 -7.88
N ALA A 175 -0.87 -13.12 -8.63
CA ALA A 175 -0.06 -13.65 -9.73
C ALA A 175 1.06 -14.57 -9.22
N VAL A 176 1.73 -14.21 -8.11
CA VAL A 176 2.74 -15.08 -7.47
C VAL A 176 2.11 -16.39 -6.98
N LEU A 177 0.98 -16.32 -6.30
CA LEU A 177 0.27 -17.51 -5.81
C LEU A 177 -0.21 -18.40 -6.97
N GLY A 178 -0.79 -17.79 -8.01
CA GLY A 178 -1.21 -18.51 -9.22
C GLY A 178 -0.05 -19.15 -9.97
N ALA A 179 1.09 -18.45 -10.06
CA ALA A 179 2.31 -18.98 -10.67
C ALA A 179 2.89 -20.15 -9.88
N GLY A 180 2.95 -20.05 -8.55
CA GLY A 180 3.37 -21.16 -7.68
C GLY A 180 2.48 -22.39 -7.84
N TRP A 181 1.15 -22.20 -7.76
CA TRP A 181 0.19 -23.28 -7.99
C TRP A 181 0.34 -23.92 -9.37
N MET A 182 0.54 -23.10 -10.41
CA MET A 182 0.77 -23.58 -11.78
C MET A 182 2.07 -24.40 -11.87
N LEU A 183 3.17 -23.97 -11.25
CA LEU A 183 4.43 -24.72 -11.25
C LEU A 183 4.27 -26.10 -10.59
N ASP A 184 3.48 -26.20 -9.52
CA ASP A 184 3.26 -27.46 -8.80
C ASP A 184 2.36 -28.44 -9.59
N HIS A 185 1.43 -27.92 -10.40
CA HIS A 185 0.39 -28.74 -11.06
C HIS A 185 0.54 -28.85 -12.59
N ALA A 186 1.47 -28.14 -13.22
CA ALA A 186 1.60 -28.10 -14.68
C ALA A 186 1.96 -29.45 -15.31
N GLY A 187 2.52 -30.40 -14.54
CA GLY A 187 2.98 -31.70 -15.06
C GLY A 187 4.11 -31.60 -16.10
N LEU A 188 4.73 -30.43 -16.24
CA LEU A 188 5.84 -30.16 -17.15
C LEU A 188 7.18 -30.37 -16.45
N PRO A 189 8.22 -30.88 -17.14
CA PRO A 189 9.55 -31.03 -16.56
C PRO A 189 10.19 -29.69 -16.19
N GLY A 190 11.08 -29.74 -15.20
CA GLY A 190 11.32 -28.68 -14.20
C GLY A 190 11.63 -27.24 -14.67
N THR A 191 12.15 -26.99 -15.87
CA THR A 191 12.41 -25.62 -16.37
C THR A 191 11.37 -25.14 -17.39
N GLN A 192 10.66 -26.04 -18.06
CA GLN A 192 9.69 -25.69 -19.11
C GLN A 192 8.46 -24.98 -18.54
N ALA A 193 8.06 -25.32 -17.31
CA ALA A 193 6.96 -24.65 -16.62
C ALA A 193 7.24 -23.14 -16.44
N PHE A 194 8.51 -22.72 -16.27
CA PHE A 194 8.87 -21.31 -16.20
C PHE A 194 8.65 -20.57 -17.53
N ALA A 195 8.73 -21.26 -18.67
CA ALA A 195 8.45 -20.64 -19.97
C ALA A 195 7.00 -20.12 -20.03
N ILE A 196 6.04 -20.87 -19.47
CA ILE A 196 4.64 -20.44 -19.39
C ILE A 196 4.50 -19.17 -18.53
N LEU A 197 5.22 -19.10 -17.41
CA LEU A 197 5.23 -17.92 -16.55
C LEU A 197 5.79 -16.69 -17.28
N PHE A 198 6.91 -16.85 -18.00
CA PHE A 198 7.52 -15.75 -18.75
C PHE A 198 6.67 -15.31 -19.94
N LEU A 199 5.97 -16.22 -20.61
CA LEU A 199 4.98 -15.88 -21.65
C LEU A 199 3.73 -15.20 -21.06
N THR A 200 3.33 -15.56 -19.84
CA THR A 200 2.27 -14.86 -19.11
C THR A 200 2.72 -13.44 -18.77
N ALA A 201 3.98 -13.26 -18.34
CA ALA A 201 4.58 -11.95 -18.09
C ALA A 201 4.67 -11.10 -19.36
N LEU A 202 5.06 -11.69 -20.50
CA LEU A 202 5.00 -11.06 -21.82
C LEU A 202 3.59 -10.52 -22.12
N ALA A 203 2.58 -11.39 -22.06
CA ALA A 203 1.20 -11.01 -22.36
C ALA A 203 0.70 -9.89 -21.44
N ALA A 204 0.96 -10.01 -20.14
CA ALA A 204 0.59 -9.00 -19.14
C ALA A 204 1.30 -7.65 -19.41
N ARG A 205 2.58 -7.66 -19.80
CA ARG A 205 3.30 -6.42 -20.13
C ARG A 205 2.79 -5.76 -21.42
N LEU A 206 2.40 -6.54 -22.42
CA LEU A 206 1.77 -6.02 -23.64
C LEU A 206 0.41 -5.39 -23.35
N VAL A 207 -0.41 -6.01 -22.48
CA VAL A 207 -1.68 -5.44 -22.01
C VAL A 207 -1.44 -4.11 -21.26
N SER A 208 -0.42 -4.05 -20.41
CA SER A 208 0.01 -2.80 -19.74
C SER A 208 0.37 -1.72 -20.78
N GLY A 209 1.19 -2.03 -21.78
CA GLY A 209 1.55 -1.10 -22.87
C GLY A 209 0.34 -0.60 -23.66
N TRP A 210 -0.64 -1.47 -23.89
CA TRP A 210 -1.89 -1.10 -24.56
C TRP A 210 -2.71 -0.10 -23.74
N PHE A 211 -2.87 -0.30 -22.43
CA PHE A 211 -3.54 0.68 -21.57
C PHE A 211 -2.76 2.00 -21.50
N LEU A 212 -1.44 1.94 -21.41
CA LEU A 212 -0.58 3.12 -21.38
C LEU A 212 -0.71 3.95 -22.67
N SER A 213 -0.79 3.31 -23.83
CA SER A 213 -0.99 3.99 -25.12
C SER A 213 -2.34 4.70 -25.26
N ARG A 214 -3.32 4.37 -24.41
CA ARG A 214 -4.65 5.00 -24.37
C ARG A 214 -4.75 6.23 -23.47
N MET A 215 -3.73 6.53 -22.68
CA MET A 215 -3.72 7.72 -21.83
C MET A 215 -3.60 8.98 -22.69
N ALA A 216 -4.34 10.04 -22.37
CA ALA A 216 -4.23 11.36 -23.02
C ALA A 216 -2.80 11.93 -22.88
N ASP A 217 -2.23 12.39 -23.99
CA ASP A 217 -0.91 13.03 -24.06
C ASP A 217 -1.10 14.42 -24.65
N HIS A 218 -1.17 15.41 -23.76
CA HIS A 218 -1.30 16.83 -24.08
C HIS A 218 -0.02 17.54 -23.62
N ARG A 219 1.13 17.21 -24.22
CA ARG A 219 2.30 18.08 -24.08
C ARG A 219 1.92 19.44 -24.69
N PRO A 220 2.04 20.56 -23.98
CA PRO A 220 1.86 21.87 -24.60
C PRO A 220 2.84 21.98 -25.76
N GLU A 221 2.33 22.27 -26.96
CA GLU A 221 3.15 22.45 -28.18
C GLU A 221 4.19 23.59 -28.02
N GLN A 222 4.03 24.41 -26.98
CA GLN A 222 4.89 25.52 -26.57
C GLN A 222 5.88 25.20 -25.43
N ALA A 223 5.93 23.97 -24.92
CA ALA A 223 6.85 23.58 -23.84
C ALA A 223 8.23 23.09 -24.35
N VAL A 224 8.72 23.62 -25.47
CA VAL A 224 10.17 23.69 -25.69
C VAL A 224 10.63 24.88 -24.86
N PRO A 225 11.37 24.69 -23.75
CA PRO A 225 11.73 25.81 -22.88
C PRO A 225 12.52 26.84 -23.70
N SER A 226 11.91 28.01 -23.90
CA SER A 226 12.58 29.19 -24.46
C SER A 226 13.30 29.92 -23.32
N GLY A 227 14.17 29.19 -22.62
CA GLY A 227 14.92 29.63 -21.45
C GLY A 227 16.08 28.66 -21.22
N PRO A 228 17.18 29.11 -20.56
CA PRO A 228 18.43 28.39 -20.62
C PRO A 228 18.31 26.98 -20.02
N GLN A 229 18.97 26.03 -20.69
CA GLN A 229 18.87 24.56 -20.69
C GLN A 229 19.04 23.82 -19.33
N HIS A 230 18.48 24.30 -18.23
CA HIS A 230 19.01 23.99 -16.89
C HIS A 230 18.47 22.74 -16.16
N ALA A 231 17.52 21.94 -16.68
CA ALA A 231 16.92 20.85 -15.86
C ALA A 231 16.94 19.43 -16.46
N SER A 232 17.38 19.27 -17.71
CA SER A 232 17.50 17.95 -18.38
C SER A 232 18.87 17.28 -18.20
N ASP A 233 19.81 17.96 -17.55
CA ASP A 233 21.10 17.43 -17.16
C ASP A 233 21.10 17.12 -15.65
N TRP A 234 21.33 15.85 -15.30
CA TRP A 234 21.43 15.40 -13.92
C TRP A 234 22.52 16.16 -13.16
N ARG A 235 23.58 16.64 -13.83
CA ARG A 235 24.65 17.45 -13.21
C ARG A 235 24.12 18.79 -12.72
N THR A 236 23.28 19.43 -13.51
CA THR A 236 22.65 20.70 -13.13
C THR A 236 21.66 20.48 -12.00
N TYR A 237 20.91 19.39 -12.03
CA TYR A 237 20.04 19.00 -10.91
C TYR A 237 20.85 18.80 -9.60
N LEU A 238 22.00 18.13 -9.68
CA LEU A 238 22.88 17.92 -8.52
C LEU A 238 23.47 19.22 -7.96
N SER A 239 23.72 20.20 -8.82
CA SER A 239 24.41 21.45 -8.46
C SER A 239 23.45 22.59 -8.07
N SER A 240 22.17 22.52 -8.46
CA SER A 240 21.21 23.62 -8.31
C SER A 240 20.81 23.86 -6.84
N PRO A 241 21.09 25.05 -6.25
CA PRO A 241 20.73 25.32 -4.85
C PRO A 241 19.23 25.19 -4.57
N GLY A 242 18.36 25.61 -5.50
CA GLY A 242 16.90 25.53 -5.37
C GLY A 242 16.32 24.12 -5.36
N LEU A 243 17.11 23.10 -5.70
CA LEU A 243 16.70 21.68 -5.74
C LEU A 243 17.27 20.88 -4.56
N ALA A 244 17.81 21.56 -3.54
CA ALA A 244 18.45 20.91 -2.39
C ALA A 244 17.51 19.99 -1.62
N GLU A 245 16.21 20.31 -1.52
CA GLU A 245 15.23 19.46 -0.84
C GLU A 245 15.05 18.11 -1.53
N GLY A 246 14.88 18.13 -2.85
CA GLY A 246 14.74 16.94 -3.68
C GLY A 246 15.95 16.01 -3.57
N ARG A 247 17.16 16.58 -3.50
CA ARG A 247 18.40 15.83 -3.25
C ARG A 247 18.46 15.25 -1.84
N ARG A 248 18.10 16.04 -0.82
CA ARG A 248 18.03 15.55 0.57
C ARG A 248 17.04 14.40 0.71
N PHE A 249 15.92 14.45 -0.02
CA PHE A 249 14.94 13.37 -0.07
C PHE A 249 15.53 12.11 -0.68
N SER A 250 16.18 12.22 -1.84
CA SER A 250 16.83 11.07 -2.48
C SER A 250 17.95 10.48 -1.62
N LEU A 251 18.75 11.31 -0.94
CA LEU A 251 19.77 10.87 0.01
C LEU A 251 19.17 10.17 1.24
N TYR A 252 18.06 10.69 1.79
CA TYR A 252 17.33 10.03 2.86
C TYR A 252 16.84 8.64 2.45
N VAL A 253 16.22 8.54 1.27
CA VAL A 253 15.76 7.26 0.72
C VAL A 253 16.93 6.31 0.54
N SER A 254 18.05 6.76 -0.04
CA SER A 254 19.26 5.94 -0.17
C SER A 254 19.73 5.41 1.18
N ALA A 255 19.87 6.28 2.19
CA ALA A 255 20.32 5.90 3.53
C ALA A 255 19.36 4.91 4.20
N LEU A 256 18.05 5.17 4.15
CA LEU A 256 17.04 4.30 4.77
C LEU A 256 16.93 2.95 4.06
N ILE A 257 16.97 2.93 2.73
CA ILE A 257 16.93 1.69 1.94
C ILE A 257 18.21 0.89 2.13
N THR A 258 19.38 1.53 2.16
CA THR A 258 20.66 0.89 2.54
C THR A 258 20.53 0.22 3.91
N ALA A 259 20.12 0.99 4.92
CA ALA A 259 19.93 0.48 6.27
C ALA A 259 18.90 -0.66 6.31
N THR A 260 17.87 -0.62 5.47
CA THR A 260 16.86 -1.68 5.38
C THR A 260 17.40 -2.96 4.79
N TYR A 261 18.11 -2.87 3.67
CA TYR A 261 18.63 -4.02 2.93
C TYR A 261 19.82 -4.71 3.60
N ILE A 262 20.41 -4.09 4.64
CA ILE A 262 21.30 -4.79 5.57
C ILE A 262 20.61 -6.02 6.19
N ALA A 263 19.30 -5.93 6.50
CA ALA A 263 18.55 -7.01 7.15
C ALA A 263 17.54 -7.71 6.24
N ALA A 264 16.98 -7.00 5.25
CA ALA A 264 15.82 -7.46 4.48
C ALA A 264 15.96 -8.87 3.87
N PRO A 265 17.09 -9.24 3.23
CA PRO A 265 17.27 -10.58 2.64
C PRO A 265 17.31 -11.71 3.66
N PHE A 266 17.55 -11.41 4.94
CA PHE A 266 17.80 -12.40 5.98
C PHE A 266 16.57 -12.74 6.83
N PHE A 267 15.47 -11.99 6.72
CA PHE A 267 14.24 -12.31 7.47
C PHE A 267 13.66 -13.67 7.03
N ASP A 268 13.65 -13.96 5.74
CA ASP A 268 13.15 -15.23 5.21
C ASP A 268 14.05 -16.41 5.61
N ILE A 269 15.37 -16.22 5.49
CA ILE A 269 16.37 -17.20 5.91
C ILE A 269 16.25 -17.46 7.42
N TYR A 270 16.05 -16.42 8.23
CA TYR A 270 15.91 -16.55 9.68
C TYR A 270 14.66 -17.36 10.06
N MET A 271 13.50 -17.08 9.44
CA MET A 271 12.26 -17.83 9.71
C MET A 271 12.39 -19.32 9.36
N LEU A 272 12.96 -19.64 8.20
CA LEU A 272 13.02 -21.02 7.71
C LEU A 272 14.19 -21.80 8.32
N SER A 273 15.38 -21.20 8.37
CA SER A 273 16.61 -21.90 8.75
C SER A 273 16.90 -21.85 10.25
N VAL A 274 16.50 -20.78 10.95
CA VAL A 274 16.80 -20.61 12.39
C VAL A 274 15.57 -20.92 13.25
N LEU A 275 14.43 -20.29 12.98
CA LEU A 275 13.18 -20.55 13.72
C LEU A 275 12.52 -21.88 13.35
N LYS A 276 12.97 -22.52 12.26
CA LYS A 276 12.46 -23.80 11.75
C LYS A 276 10.95 -23.78 11.50
N PHE A 277 10.41 -22.63 11.10
CA PHE A 277 9.02 -22.56 10.69
C PHE A 277 8.81 -23.36 9.41
N ASP A 278 7.65 -24.00 9.31
CA ASP A 278 7.24 -24.64 8.08
C ASP A 278 6.88 -23.60 7.02
N TYR A 279 6.86 -24.04 5.76
CA TYR A 279 6.56 -23.16 4.63
C TYR A 279 5.15 -22.54 4.72
N PHE A 280 4.19 -23.24 5.34
CA PHE A 280 2.86 -22.71 5.55
C PHE A 280 2.88 -21.49 6.49
N THR A 281 3.51 -21.62 7.66
CA THR A 281 3.64 -20.52 8.64
C THR A 281 4.39 -19.33 8.05
N TRP A 282 5.51 -19.58 7.37
CA TRP A 282 6.26 -18.54 6.66
C TRP A 282 5.39 -17.81 5.61
N SER A 283 4.65 -18.57 4.79
CA SER A 283 3.76 -18.00 3.75
C SER A 283 2.66 -17.13 4.37
N VAL A 284 2.06 -17.57 5.48
CA VAL A 284 1.05 -16.80 6.22
C VAL A 284 1.63 -15.47 6.70
N LEU A 285 2.84 -15.47 7.29
CA LEU A 285 3.50 -14.25 7.77
C LEU A 285 3.78 -13.24 6.65
N VAL A 286 4.29 -13.70 5.51
CA VAL A 286 4.54 -12.85 4.33
C VAL A 286 3.23 -12.32 3.72
N ALA A 287 2.21 -13.17 3.63
CA ALA A 287 0.89 -12.78 3.12
C ALA A 287 0.21 -11.73 4.02
N VAL A 288 0.28 -11.90 5.34
CA VAL A 288 -0.28 -10.96 6.32
C VAL A 288 0.34 -9.57 6.18
N GLN A 289 1.66 -9.48 6.00
CA GLN A 289 2.33 -8.20 5.74
C GLN A 289 1.80 -7.54 4.46
N THR A 290 1.66 -8.32 3.40
CA THR A 290 1.18 -7.86 2.09
C THR A 290 -0.27 -7.37 2.16
N LEU A 291 -1.15 -8.13 2.80
CA LEU A 291 -2.54 -7.76 3.05
C LEU A 291 -2.66 -6.52 3.94
N ALA A 292 -1.81 -6.41 4.96
CA ALA A 292 -1.74 -5.21 5.78
C ALA A 292 -1.35 -3.98 4.93
N LYS A 293 -0.40 -4.09 4.00
CA LYS A 293 -0.10 -3.00 3.05
C LYS A 293 -1.33 -2.60 2.23
N VAL A 294 -2.02 -3.57 1.63
CA VAL A 294 -3.25 -3.37 0.84
C VAL A 294 -4.29 -2.59 1.65
N PHE A 295 -4.50 -2.97 2.91
CA PHE A 295 -5.43 -2.30 3.82
C PHE A 295 -4.99 -0.86 4.14
N PHE A 296 -3.73 -0.67 4.55
CA PHE A 296 -3.23 0.61 5.05
C PHE A 296 -2.88 1.62 3.95
N TYR A 297 -2.70 1.23 2.69
CA TYR A 297 -2.54 2.20 1.59
C TYR A 297 -3.69 3.21 1.56
N THR A 298 -4.94 2.76 1.70
CA THR A 298 -6.11 3.67 1.66
C THR A 298 -6.14 4.61 2.85
N TYR A 299 -5.66 4.16 4.01
CA TYR A 299 -5.50 4.98 5.20
C TYR A 299 -4.48 6.10 4.95
N TRP A 300 -3.28 5.74 4.47
CA TRP A 300 -2.22 6.71 4.20
C TRP A 300 -2.54 7.66 3.04
N GLY A 301 -3.22 7.20 1.99
CA GLY A 301 -3.61 8.04 0.87
C GLY A 301 -4.47 9.23 1.29
N LYS A 302 -5.48 8.99 2.14
CA LYS A 302 -6.33 10.05 2.68
C LYS A 302 -5.57 11.02 3.60
N ILE A 303 -4.55 10.51 4.29
CA ILE A 303 -3.71 11.32 5.18
C ILE A 303 -2.78 12.19 4.35
N ILE A 304 -2.22 11.68 3.26
CA ILE A 304 -1.39 12.46 2.33
C ILE A 304 -2.22 13.58 1.70
N ASP A 305 -3.43 13.30 1.22
CA ASP A 305 -4.29 14.33 0.62
C ASP A 305 -4.68 15.43 1.62
N ARG A 306 -4.76 15.09 2.90
CA ARG A 306 -5.18 16.02 3.96
C ARG A 306 -4.03 16.80 4.60
N PHE A 307 -2.89 16.14 4.82
CA PHE A 307 -1.79 16.67 5.65
C PHE A 307 -0.46 16.78 4.89
N GLY A 308 -0.44 16.35 3.63
CA GLY A 308 0.72 16.37 2.75
C GLY A 308 1.67 15.18 2.94
N ASN A 309 2.57 15.02 1.96
CA ASN A 309 3.55 13.94 1.91
C ASN A 309 4.54 13.98 3.09
N ARG A 310 4.99 15.18 3.48
CA ARG A 310 6.00 15.37 4.54
C ARG A 310 5.55 14.80 5.88
N ALA A 311 4.28 15.02 6.25
CA ALA A 311 3.74 14.54 7.51
C ALA A 311 3.75 13.00 7.57
N VAL A 312 3.36 12.35 6.46
CA VAL A 312 3.40 10.89 6.35
C VAL A 312 4.83 10.35 6.29
N LEU A 313 5.73 10.97 5.53
CA LEU A 313 7.16 10.61 5.50
C LEU A 313 7.79 10.71 6.89
N PHE A 314 7.50 11.79 7.63
CA PHE A 314 8.00 11.97 8.99
C PHE A 314 7.47 10.88 9.92
N GLY A 315 6.16 10.63 9.92
CA GLY A 315 5.57 9.60 10.78
C GLY A 315 6.08 8.20 10.46
N THR A 316 5.97 7.79 9.19
CA THR A 316 6.36 6.45 8.73
C THR A 316 7.86 6.22 8.78
N GLY A 317 8.67 7.27 8.60
CA GLY A 317 10.12 7.20 8.73
C GLY A 317 10.60 6.82 10.13
N PHE A 318 9.82 7.06 11.19
CA PHE A 318 10.12 6.53 12.53
C PHE A 318 9.43 5.19 12.84
N LEU A 319 8.38 4.83 12.09
CA LEU A 319 7.73 3.51 12.22
C LEU A 319 8.54 2.40 11.52
N VAL A 320 9.13 2.67 10.34
CA VAL A 320 9.93 1.70 9.58
C VAL A 320 11.13 1.15 10.36
N PRO A 321 11.92 1.96 11.10
CA PRO A 321 12.96 1.45 12.00
C PRO A 321 12.42 0.54 13.10
N ALA A 322 11.25 0.86 13.67
CA ALA A 322 10.63 0.06 14.72
C ALA A 322 10.27 -1.35 14.24
N VAL A 323 9.97 -1.53 12.95
CA VAL A 323 9.73 -2.86 12.36
C VAL A 323 10.92 -3.79 12.62
N ALA A 324 12.15 -3.37 12.28
CA ALA A 324 13.34 -4.19 12.49
C ALA A 324 13.62 -4.44 13.97
N MET A 325 13.27 -3.49 14.84
CA MET A 325 13.40 -3.67 16.29
C MET A 325 12.43 -4.73 16.84
N LEU A 326 11.20 -4.81 16.32
CA LEU A 326 10.25 -5.87 16.71
C LEU A 326 10.81 -7.26 16.44
N TRP A 327 11.58 -7.45 15.36
CA TRP A 327 12.24 -8.72 15.05
C TRP A 327 13.33 -9.10 16.06
N VAL A 328 13.92 -8.14 16.76
CA VAL A 328 14.93 -8.39 17.81
C VAL A 328 14.25 -8.78 19.13
N MET A 329 13.02 -8.32 19.37
CA MET A 329 12.35 -8.45 20.67
C MET A 329 11.59 -9.77 20.86
N GLY A 330 11.17 -10.44 19.79
CA GLY A 330 10.36 -11.65 19.91
C GLY A 330 10.32 -12.46 18.63
N HIS A 331 10.07 -13.76 18.79
CA HIS A 331 10.19 -14.76 17.72
C HIS A 331 9.04 -15.78 17.70
N SER A 332 8.03 -15.63 18.57
CA SER A 332 6.83 -16.47 18.51
C SER A 332 6.01 -16.11 17.27
N PHE A 333 5.17 -17.04 16.81
CA PHE A 333 4.31 -16.81 15.66
C PHE A 333 3.39 -15.59 15.86
N GLU A 334 2.77 -15.46 17.04
CA GLU A 334 1.84 -14.37 17.36
C GLU A 334 2.54 -13.02 17.34
N TRP A 335 3.76 -12.98 17.88
CA TRP A 335 4.58 -11.77 17.88
C TRP A 335 5.00 -11.38 16.46
N LEU A 336 5.47 -12.35 15.66
CA LEU A 336 5.87 -12.09 14.29
C LEU A 336 4.67 -11.75 13.39
N PHE A 337 3.50 -12.33 13.65
CA PHE A 337 2.25 -11.93 13.01
C PHE A 337 1.95 -10.45 13.28
N PHE A 338 2.04 -10.02 14.54
CA PHE A 338 1.90 -8.61 14.90
C PHE A 338 2.96 -7.73 14.23
N ALA A 339 4.23 -8.16 14.24
CA ALA A 339 5.32 -7.44 13.60
C ALA A 339 5.11 -7.29 12.09
N GLN A 340 4.54 -8.29 11.42
CA GLN A 340 4.22 -8.24 9.99
C GLN A 340 3.04 -7.31 9.68
N VAL A 341 1.99 -7.30 10.50
CA VAL A 341 0.90 -6.32 10.39
C VAL A 341 1.44 -4.89 10.56
N PHE A 342 2.29 -4.68 11.57
CA PHE A 342 2.93 -3.39 11.83
C PHE A 342 3.89 -2.98 10.70
N SER A 343 4.62 -3.95 10.13
CA SER A 343 5.46 -3.77 8.94
C SER A 343 4.63 -3.30 7.75
N GLY A 344 3.48 -3.92 7.49
CA GLY A 344 2.55 -3.50 6.45
C GLY A 344 2.01 -2.07 6.66
N LEU A 345 1.68 -1.71 7.91
CA LEU A 345 1.29 -0.33 8.26
C LEU A 345 2.42 0.68 7.97
N ALA A 346 3.64 0.42 8.45
CA ALA A 346 4.75 1.34 8.32
C ALA A 346 5.20 1.52 6.86
N TRP A 347 5.42 0.40 6.16
CA TRP A 347 5.93 0.41 4.79
C TRP A 347 4.90 0.90 3.77
N SER A 348 3.61 0.60 3.92
CA SER A 348 2.61 1.13 2.98
C SER A 348 2.55 2.66 2.97
N GLY A 349 2.69 3.29 4.14
CA GLY A 349 2.74 4.74 4.24
C GLY A 349 4.03 5.33 3.70
N PHE A 350 5.17 4.71 4.03
CA PHE A 350 6.47 5.13 3.53
C PHE A 350 6.56 5.02 1.99
N ASP A 351 6.23 3.86 1.43
CA ASP A 351 6.25 3.57 -0.01
C ASP A 351 5.35 4.56 -0.78
N LEU A 352 4.12 4.77 -0.27
CA LEU A 352 3.17 5.69 -0.89
C LEU A 352 3.68 7.14 -0.83
N ALA A 353 4.15 7.59 0.32
CA ALA A 353 4.62 8.96 0.50
C ALA A 353 5.90 9.25 -0.30
N CYS A 354 6.81 8.28 -0.45
CA CYS A 354 7.96 8.41 -1.33
C CYS A 354 7.54 8.57 -2.80
N LEU A 355 6.59 7.74 -3.27
CA LEU A 355 6.06 7.83 -4.63
C LEU A 355 5.41 9.19 -4.89
N THR A 356 4.48 9.61 -4.03
CA THR A 356 3.76 10.87 -4.21
C THR A 356 4.65 12.09 -4.00
N TYR A 357 5.64 12.04 -3.11
CA TYR A 357 6.64 13.11 -2.95
C TYR A 357 7.49 13.27 -4.21
N THR A 358 7.98 12.17 -4.79
CA THR A 358 8.77 12.18 -6.03
C THR A 358 8.01 12.83 -7.18
N ILE A 359 6.70 12.56 -7.28
CA ILE A 359 5.81 13.11 -8.31
C ILE A 359 5.42 14.57 -8.00
N SER A 360 5.51 15.01 -6.74
CA SER A 360 5.07 16.33 -6.31
C SER A 360 6.13 17.43 -6.42
N MET A 361 7.19 17.21 -7.20
CA MET A 361 8.19 18.25 -7.48
C MET A 361 7.51 19.48 -8.12
N PRO A 362 7.63 20.68 -7.50
CA PRO A 362 6.93 21.88 -7.96
C PRO A 362 7.35 22.28 -9.37
N ASP A 363 8.66 22.33 -9.61
CA ASP A 363 9.24 22.64 -10.91
C ASP A 363 9.00 21.49 -11.90
N PRO A 364 8.18 21.69 -12.96
CA PRO A 364 7.88 20.67 -13.95
C PRO A 364 9.13 20.17 -14.67
N SER A 365 10.11 21.04 -14.91
CA SER A 365 11.32 20.71 -15.67
C SER A 365 12.26 19.76 -14.91
N SER A 366 12.18 19.76 -13.57
CA SER A 366 12.99 18.91 -12.70
C SER A 366 12.32 17.60 -12.28
N ARG A 367 11.04 17.35 -12.63
CA ARG A 367 10.29 16.14 -12.22
C ARG A 367 10.94 14.84 -12.68
N ALA A 368 11.36 14.77 -13.94
CA ALA A 368 12.04 13.60 -14.48
C ALA A 368 13.39 13.38 -13.77
N SER A 369 14.18 14.44 -13.59
CA SER A 369 15.46 14.41 -12.87
C SER A 369 15.32 13.95 -11.42
N GLN A 370 14.31 14.46 -10.69
CA GLN A 370 13.98 14.02 -9.33
C GLN A 370 13.66 12.52 -9.29
N SER A 371 12.82 12.03 -10.20
CA SER A 371 12.45 10.61 -10.27
C SER A 371 13.65 9.74 -10.55
N ALA A 372 14.52 10.15 -11.47
CA ALA A 372 15.69 9.38 -11.85
C ALA A 372 16.73 9.35 -10.71
N VAL A 373 16.98 10.48 -10.02
CA VAL A 373 17.89 10.53 -8.86
C VAL A 373 17.33 9.72 -7.69
N TYR A 374 16.01 9.76 -7.47
CA TYR A 374 15.33 8.90 -6.49
C TYR A 374 15.51 7.41 -6.84
N GLY A 375 15.31 7.04 -8.11
CA GLY A 375 15.49 5.68 -8.62
C GLY A 375 16.93 5.18 -8.41
N LEU A 376 17.92 5.97 -8.81
CA LEU A 376 19.34 5.66 -8.58
C LEU A 376 19.66 5.54 -7.09
N SER A 377 19.17 6.46 -6.27
CA SER A 377 19.37 6.43 -4.81
C SER A 377 18.82 5.16 -4.18
N LYS A 378 17.61 4.74 -4.57
CA LYS A 378 16.99 3.48 -4.13
C LYS A 378 17.79 2.28 -4.62
N GLY A 379 18.16 2.24 -5.91
CA GLY A 379 18.94 1.14 -6.52
C GLY A 379 20.31 0.95 -5.87
N SER A 380 21.06 2.03 -5.71
CA SER A 380 22.35 2.04 -5.00
C SER A 380 22.19 1.59 -3.55
N GLY A 381 21.16 2.07 -2.85
CA GLY A 381 20.92 1.68 -1.46
C GLY A 381 20.62 0.20 -1.30
N MET A 382 19.83 -0.39 -2.20
CA MET A 382 19.55 -1.84 -2.17
C MET A 382 20.82 -2.67 -2.37
N LEU A 383 21.65 -2.31 -3.34
CA LEU A 383 22.92 -2.99 -3.61
C LEU A 383 23.88 -2.88 -2.43
N LEU A 384 24.14 -1.65 -1.95
CA LEU A 384 25.04 -1.41 -0.83
C LEU A 384 24.56 -2.09 0.46
N GLY A 385 23.27 -1.99 0.77
CA GLY A 385 22.69 -2.61 1.96
C GLY A 385 22.83 -4.13 1.94
N THR A 386 22.53 -4.76 0.80
CA THR A 386 22.65 -6.23 0.64
C THR A 386 24.10 -6.69 0.81
N LEU A 387 25.06 -5.98 0.19
CA LEU A 387 26.48 -6.29 0.31
C LEU A 387 26.98 -6.11 1.76
N LEU A 388 26.60 -5.02 2.42
CA LEU A 388 26.96 -4.77 3.82
C LEU A 388 26.37 -5.82 4.76
N GLY A 389 25.10 -6.18 4.57
CA GLY A 389 24.44 -7.21 5.37
C GLY A 389 25.11 -8.58 5.20
N GLY A 390 25.43 -8.97 3.97
CA GLY A 390 26.16 -10.21 3.69
C GLY A 390 27.56 -10.23 4.29
N ALA A 391 28.30 -9.13 4.18
CA ALA A 391 29.62 -8.99 4.78
C ALA A 391 29.58 -9.06 6.32
N LEU A 392 28.59 -8.41 6.95
CA LEU A 392 28.41 -8.44 8.41
C LEU A 392 28.16 -9.86 8.92
N LEU A 393 27.33 -10.65 8.22
CA LEU A 393 27.12 -12.05 8.58
C LEU A 393 28.37 -12.90 8.37
N ALA A 394 29.15 -12.65 7.32
CA ALA A 394 30.36 -13.43 7.00
C ALA A 394 31.50 -13.25 8.01
N VAL A 395 31.60 -12.08 8.66
CA VAL A 395 32.66 -11.78 9.64
C VAL A 395 32.28 -12.25 11.06
N TRP A 396 31.01 -12.48 11.33
CA TRP A 396 30.56 -12.84 12.67
C TRP A 396 30.99 -14.28 13.04
N PRO A 397 31.60 -14.52 14.21
CA PRO A 397 32.00 -15.86 14.62
C PRO A 397 30.77 -16.77 14.71
N HIS A 398 30.69 -17.76 13.82
CA HIS A 398 29.61 -18.74 13.88
C HIS A 398 29.92 -19.73 15.01
N ALA A 399 29.22 -19.63 16.14
CA ALA A 399 29.25 -20.64 17.21
C ALA A 399 28.48 -21.93 16.85
N GLY A 400 28.35 -22.21 15.54
CA GLY A 400 27.51 -23.24 14.93
C GLY A 400 26.68 -22.69 13.75
N ALA A 401 26.21 -23.57 12.88
CA ALA A 401 25.39 -23.21 11.70
C ALA A 401 23.98 -22.68 12.05
N LEU A 402 23.60 -22.67 13.33
CA LEU A 402 22.24 -22.40 13.82
C LEU A 402 22.20 -21.32 14.92
N ASP A 403 23.30 -20.58 15.14
CA ASP A 403 23.30 -19.50 16.13
C ASP A 403 22.39 -18.34 15.64
N PRO A 404 21.33 -17.95 16.39
CA PRO A 404 20.48 -16.82 16.03
C PRO A 404 21.18 -15.47 16.21
N THR A 405 22.24 -15.41 17.01
CA THR A 405 22.92 -14.18 17.44
C THR A 405 23.39 -13.28 16.28
N PRO A 406 24.03 -13.80 15.22
CA PRO A 406 24.46 -12.99 14.07
C PRO A 406 23.28 -12.32 13.35
N PHE A 407 22.16 -13.05 13.18
CA PHE A 407 20.97 -12.51 12.53
C PHE A 407 20.33 -11.41 13.36
N LEU A 408 20.19 -11.62 14.68
CA LEU A 408 19.63 -10.62 15.59
C LEU A 408 20.51 -9.38 15.67
N ALA A 409 21.84 -9.53 15.66
CA ALA A 409 22.78 -8.42 15.59
C ALA A 409 22.60 -7.62 14.30
N VAL A 410 22.48 -8.28 13.15
CA VAL A 410 22.22 -7.62 11.86
C VAL A 410 20.88 -6.89 11.85
N PHE A 411 19.83 -7.48 12.43
CA PHE A 411 18.52 -6.83 12.57
C PHE A 411 18.59 -5.60 13.46
N PHE A 412 19.32 -5.67 14.57
CA PHE A 412 19.54 -4.55 15.47
C PHE A 412 20.35 -3.43 14.81
N ILE A 413 21.47 -3.76 14.16
CA ILE A 413 22.30 -2.80 13.42
C ILE A 413 21.48 -2.12 12.32
N SER A 414 20.68 -2.90 11.57
CA SER A 414 19.75 -2.36 10.58
C SER A 414 18.74 -1.41 11.21
N ALA A 415 18.13 -1.77 12.34
CA ALA A 415 17.18 -0.92 13.05
C ALA A 415 17.82 0.41 13.48
N MET A 416 19.00 0.36 14.11
CA MET A 416 19.73 1.55 14.55
C MET A 416 20.12 2.44 13.37
N ALA A 417 20.65 1.86 12.28
CA ALA A 417 20.99 2.61 11.08
C ALA A 417 19.76 3.32 10.47
N ARG A 418 18.58 2.67 10.47
CA ARG A 418 17.33 3.28 10.01
C ARG A 418 16.87 4.43 10.92
N TYR A 419 17.02 4.29 12.24
CA TYR A 419 16.74 5.36 13.19
C TYR A 419 17.68 6.55 13.00
N ILE A 420 18.98 6.30 12.83
CA ILE A 420 19.98 7.35 12.58
C ILE A 420 19.65 8.09 11.28
N ALA A 421 19.37 7.38 10.19
CA ALA A 421 18.99 7.99 8.92
C ALA A 421 17.74 8.87 9.07
N SER A 422 16.71 8.36 9.75
CA SER A 422 15.46 9.09 9.95
C SER A 422 15.61 10.30 10.86
N ALA A 423 16.31 10.17 11.99
CA ALA A 423 16.59 11.25 12.91
C ALA A 423 17.48 12.35 12.28
N TYR A 424 18.40 11.99 11.39
CA TYR A 424 19.24 12.95 10.70
C TYR A 424 18.49 13.68 9.59
N PHE A 425 17.83 12.97 8.67
CA PHE A 425 17.25 13.60 7.48
C PHE A 425 15.87 14.21 7.71
N LEU A 426 14.97 13.56 8.46
CA LEU A 426 13.58 13.97 8.55
C LEU A 426 13.37 15.39 9.12
N PRO A 427 14.10 15.82 10.17
CA PRO A 427 13.99 17.18 10.69
C PRO A 427 14.50 18.27 9.72
N ARG A 428 15.30 17.89 8.71
CA ARG A 428 15.97 18.82 7.78
C ARG A 428 15.17 19.09 6.49
N PHE A 429 13.99 18.50 6.33
CA PHE A 429 13.04 18.85 5.26
C PHE A 429 12.31 20.14 5.63
N SER A 430 12.34 21.17 4.76
CA SER A 430 11.61 22.42 5.01
C SER A 430 10.15 22.31 4.54
N GLU A 431 9.31 23.21 5.05
CA GLU A 431 7.85 23.20 4.93
C GLU A 431 7.35 23.92 3.66
N HIS A 432 8.26 24.45 2.85
CA HIS A 432 7.98 25.51 1.88
C HIS A 432 7.24 25.12 0.61
N THR A 433 6.83 23.86 0.43
CA THR A 433 6.28 23.37 -0.84
C THR A 433 4.82 22.90 -0.80
N PHE A 434 4.16 22.89 0.36
CA PHE A 434 2.77 22.42 0.45
C PHE A 434 1.94 23.30 1.39
N GLU A 435 1.02 24.07 0.81
CA GLU A 435 0.03 24.86 1.55
C GLU A 435 -0.72 23.95 2.54
N GLY A 436 -0.63 24.26 3.84
CA GLY A 436 -1.40 23.59 4.90
C GLY A 436 -0.74 22.42 5.65
N GLY A 437 0.57 22.19 5.50
CA GLY A 437 1.27 21.11 6.23
C GLY A 437 1.28 21.28 7.76
N MET A 438 0.90 20.24 8.51
CA MET A 438 1.11 20.20 9.97
C MET A 438 2.56 19.83 10.32
N SER A 439 3.09 20.42 11.39
CA SER A 439 4.38 20.02 11.98
C SER A 439 4.41 18.52 12.33
N GLY A 440 5.51 17.84 11.99
CA GLY A 440 5.66 16.39 12.12
C GLY A 440 5.45 15.84 13.55
N GLY A 441 5.77 16.63 14.58
CA GLY A 441 5.52 16.25 15.98
C GLY A 441 4.04 16.25 16.35
N ARG A 442 3.27 17.19 15.80
CA ARG A 442 1.81 17.27 16.00
C ARG A 442 1.08 16.19 15.20
N PHE A 443 1.61 15.82 14.04
CA PHE A 443 1.11 14.71 13.23
C PHE A 443 1.16 13.36 13.97
N LEU A 444 2.29 13.01 14.58
CA LEU A 444 2.44 11.76 15.35
C LEU A 444 1.33 11.64 16.41
N TRP A 445 1.06 12.71 17.16
CA TRP A 445 0.03 12.72 18.20
C TRP A 445 -1.40 12.75 17.64
N GLU A 446 -1.69 13.60 16.64
CA GLU A 446 -3.06 13.77 16.14
C GLU A 446 -3.53 12.62 15.24
N VAL A 447 -2.63 11.98 14.50
CA VAL A 447 -2.97 10.97 13.48
C VAL A 447 -2.74 9.55 13.97
N LEU A 448 -1.58 9.24 14.57
CA LEU A 448 -1.30 7.87 15.04
C LEU A 448 -1.96 7.56 16.39
N ALA A 449 -2.01 8.52 17.32
CA ALA A 449 -2.57 8.28 18.65
C ALA A 449 -4.08 8.62 18.77
N ALA A 450 -4.56 9.67 18.10
CA ALA A 450 -5.91 10.20 18.34
C ALA A 450 -7.00 9.83 17.31
N GLN A 451 -6.67 9.41 16.08
CA GLN A 451 -7.69 9.10 15.07
C GLN A 451 -8.28 7.68 15.13
N PRO A 452 -7.53 6.59 15.40
CA PRO A 452 -8.12 5.26 15.53
C PRO A 452 -9.20 5.22 16.62
N SER A 453 -8.94 5.86 17.76
CA SER A 453 -9.86 5.98 18.89
C SER A 453 -11.09 6.84 18.59
N ARG A 454 -10.93 7.97 17.89
CA ARG A 454 -12.06 8.83 17.47
C ARG A 454 -12.98 8.19 16.43
N ARG A 455 -12.42 7.36 15.54
CA ARG A 455 -13.19 6.67 14.49
C ARG A 455 -13.94 5.45 15.05
N MET A 456 -13.32 4.71 15.96
CA MET A 456 -14.00 3.68 16.75
C MET A 456 -15.16 4.27 17.57
N GLY A 457 -14.93 5.41 18.25
CA GLY A 457 -15.97 6.11 19.01
C GLY A 457 -17.15 6.57 18.15
N ARG A 458 -16.90 7.05 16.92
CA ARG A 458 -17.97 7.43 15.97
C ARG A 458 -18.78 6.24 15.49
N HIS A 459 -18.13 5.15 15.06
CA HIS A 459 -18.85 3.95 14.64
C HIS A 459 -19.69 3.31 15.77
N LEU A 460 -19.23 3.39 17.01
CA LEU A 460 -20.00 2.95 18.17
C LEU A 460 -21.19 3.88 18.48
N MET A 461 -21.06 5.20 18.26
CA MET A 461 -22.18 6.14 18.38
C MET A 461 -23.23 5.95 17.29
N ASP A 462 -22.79 5.81 16.02
CA ASP A 462 -23.68 5.55 14.88
C ASP A 462 -24.44 4.22 15.04
N PHE A 463 -23.77 3.19 15.59
CA PHE A 463 -24.41 1.93 15.94
C PHE A 463 -25.45 2.10 17.07
N SER A 464 -25.18 2.97 18.04
CA SER A 464 -26.14 3.29 19.12
C SER A 464 -27.36 4.08 18.61
N GLU A 465 -27.17 4.99 17.64
CA GLU A 465 -28.26 5.75 17.04
C GLU A 465 -29.11 4.89 16.09
N ALA A 466 -28.48 4.03 15.29
CA ALA A 466 -29.18 3.09 14.40
C ALA A 466 -30.00 2.06 15.19
N SER A 467 -29.46 1.52 16.28
CA SER A 467 -30.21 0.66 17.19
C SER A 467 -31.35 1.40 17.90
N LEU A 468 -31.20 2.70 18.14
CA LEU A 468 -32.27 3.54 18.68
C LEU A 468 -33.41 3.75 17.70
N HIS A 469 -33.07 4.03 16.45
CA HIS A 469 -34.05 4.26 15.40
C HIS A 469 -34.86 2.98 15.19
N LEU A 470 -34.21 1.82 15.11
CA LEU A 470 -34.87 0.51 15.04
C LEU A 470 -35.78 0.23 16.24
N ALA A 471 -35.36 0.60 17.45
CA ALA A 471 -36.21 0.48 18.64
C ALA A 471 -37.44 1.41 18.56
N GLN A 472 -37.29 2.66 18.11
CA GLN A 472 -38.39 3.61 17.95
C GLN A 472 -39.39 3.18 16.87
N THR A 473 -38.93 2.76 15.68
CA THR A 473 -39.83 2.27 14.62
C THR A 473 -40.52 0.97 15.04
N GLY A 474 -39.81 0.04 15.69
CA GLY A 474 -40.42 -1.19 16.23
C GLY A 474 -41.48 -0.91 17.31
N THR A 475 -41.27 0.12 18.12
CA THR A 475 -42.23 0.54 19.16
C THR A 475 -43.46 1.23 18.55
N GLN A 476 -43.28 2.08 17.54
CA GLN A 476 -44.40 2.69 16.82
C GLN A 476 -45.25 1.66 16.08
N HIS A 477 -44.62 0.67 15.43
CA HIS A 477 -45.34 -0.42 14.77
C HIS A 477 -46.12 -1.30 15.76
N THR A 478 -45.59 -1.51 16.97
CA THR A 478 -46.28 -2.29 18.01
C THR A 478 -47.43 -1.51 18.66
N VAL A 479 -47.31 -0.18 18.85
CA VAL A 479 -48.42 0.70 19.26
C VAL A 479 -49.53 0.66 18.22
N TRP A 480 -49.18 0.90 16.95
CA TRP A 480 -50.13 0.91 15.85
C TRP A 480 -50.84 -0.44 15.67
N ALA A 481 -50.10 -1.55 15.81
CA ALA A 481 -50.69 -2.89 15.79
C ALA A 481 -51.60 -3.15 16.99
N ALA A 482 -51.23 -2.66 18.19
CA ALA A 482 -52.06 -2.78 19.39
C ALA A 482 -53.35 -1.95 19.29
N GLU A 483 -53.31 -0.75 18.70
CA GLU A 483 -54.49 0.08 18.43
C GLU A 483 -55.46 -0.60 17.46
N ARG A 484 -54.96 -1.20 16.37
CA ARG A 484 -55.80 -1.97 15.42
C ARG A 484 -56.34 -3.27 16.02
N LEU A 485 -55.57 -3.95 16.86
CA LEU A 485 -56.01 -5.19 17.51
C LEU A 485 -57.03 -4.94 18.64
N ALA A 486 -57.11 -3.72 19.18
CA ALA A 486 -58.11 -3.31 20.15
C ALA A 486 -59.54 -3.20 19.56
N GLU A 487 -59.69 -3.34 18.24
CA GLU A 487 -60.98 -3.38 17.53
C GLU A 487 -61.55 -4.81 17.40
N VAL A 488 -60.83 -5.85 17.85
CA VAL A 488 -61.23 -7.26 17.73
C VAL A 488 -62.04 -7.73 18.96
N PRO A 489 -63.12 -8.53 18.82
CA PRO A 489 -63.99 -8.93 19.93
C PRO A 489 -63.29 -9.72 21.05
N ALA A 490 -63.88 -9.63 22.25
CA ALA A 490 -63.35 -9.87 23.61
C ALA A 490 -62.49 -11.12 23.92
N ALA A 491 -62.31 -12.08 23.00
CA ALA A 491 -61.46 -13.24 23.21
C ALA A 491 -59.96 -12.95 22.99
N GLY A 492 -59.61 -12.03 22.08
CA GLY A 492 -58.21 -11.68 21.75
C GLY A 492 -57.53 -10.73 22.74
N ALA A 493 -58.30 -9.98 23.53
CA ALA A 493 -57.79 -8.87 24.33
C ALA A 493 -56.76 -9.27 25.40
N ARG A 494 -56.89 -10.46 26.03
CA ARG A 494 -55.92 -10.92 27.05
C ARG A 494 -54.58 -11.33 26.45
N MET A 495 -54.60 -11.92 25.26
CA MET A 495 -53.39 -12.33 24.55
C MET A 495 -52.64 -11.09 24.07
N VAL A 496 -53.38 -10.12 23.51
CA VAL A 496 -52.84 -8.82 23.11
C VAL A 496 -52.26 -8.07 24.31
N GLU A 497 -52.99 -7.96 25.43
CA GLU A 497 -52.47 -7.30 26.64
C GLU A 497 -51.16 -7.93 27.16
N ARG A 498 -51.06 -9.27 27.17
CA ARG A 498 -49.84 -9.97 27.59
C ARG A 498 -48.69 -9.77 26.62
N GLU A 499 -48.92 -9.88 25.32
CA GLU A 499 -47.85 -9.76 24.33
C GLU A 499 -47.37 -8.30 24.21
N THR A 500 -48.28 -7.34 24.34
CA THR A 500 -47.94 -5.91 24.46
C THR A 500 -47.08 -5.67 25.70
N GLN A 501 -47.46 -6.17 26.88
CA GLN A 501 -46.64 -6.04 28.11
C GLN A 501 -45.28 -6.72 28.00
N ARG A 502 -45.20 -7.89 27.35
CA ARG A 502 -43.94 -8.61 27.13
C ARG A 502 -43.01 -7.83 26.21
N THR A 503 -43.55 -7.30 25.11
CA THR A 503 -42.78 -6.51 24.15
C THR A 503 -42.32 -5.19 24.77
N MET A 504 -43.16 -4.56 25.61
CA MET A 504 -42.80 -3.38 26.43
C MET A 504 -41.60 -3.65 27.35
N ARG A 505 -41.60 -4.79 28.04
CA ARG A 505 -40.50 -5.16 28.96
C ARG A 505 -39.19 -5.35 28.20
N LEU A 506 -39.22 -6.04 27.05
CA LEU A 506 -38.04 -6.28 26.24
C LEU A 506 -37.49 -4.99 25.61
N ALA A 507 -38.38 -4.10 25.14
CA ALA A 507 -37.99 -2.79 24.62
C ALA A 507 -37.36 -1.91 25.71
N GLY A 508 -37.97 -1.86 26.91
CA GLY A 508 -37.43 -1.14 28.06
C GLY A 508 -36.05 -1.64 28.49
N GLU A 509 -35.88 -2.96 28.60
CA GLU A 509 -34.59 -3.57 28.95
C GLU A 509 -33.50 -3.30 27.89
N GLY A 510 -33.85 -3.33 26.60
CA GLY A 510 -32.93 -3.00 25.50
C GLY A 510 -32.48 -1.54 25.54
N MET A 511 -33.42 -0.62 25.73
CA MET A 511 -33.12 0.82 25.80
C MET A 511 -32.32 1.20 27.05
N GLU A 512 -32.58 0.56 28.19
CA GLU A 512 -31.83 0.80 29.42
C GLU A 512 -30.39 0.25 29.34
N ARG A 513 -30.18 -0.87 28.63
CA ARG A 513 -28.82 -1.35 28.31
C ARG A 513 -28.08 -0.36 27.41
N SER A 514 -28.72 0.15 26.35
CA SER A 514 -28.11 1.17 25.47
C SER A 514 -27.76 2.46 26.23
N ALA A 515 -28.64 2.93 27.12
CA ALA A 515 -28.38 4.11 27.94
C ALA A 515 -27.23 3.91 28.95
N ARG A 516 -27.07 2.69 29.51
CA ARG A 516 -25.94 2.34 30.37
C ARG A 516 -24.63 2.28 29.60
N THR A 517 -24.65 1.71 28.40
CA THR A 517 -23.48 1.66 27.49
C THR A 517 -23.03 3.06 27.10
N ALA A 518 -23.96 3.94 26.70
CA ALA A 518 -23.66 5.33 26.37
C ALA A 518 -23.02 6.10 27.55
N ARG A 519 -23.51 5.90 28.79
CA ARG A 519 -22.92 6.52 29.99
C ARG A 519 -21.53 5.99 30.31
N ARG A 520 -21.31 4.68 30.20
CA ARG A 520 -19.97 4.07 30.41
C ARG A 520 -18.95 4.59 29.40
N ILE A 521 -19.34 4.70 28.13
CA ILE A 521 -18.49 5.27 27.08
C ILE A 521 -18.15 6.74 27.38
N GLY A 522 -19.12 7.54 27.83
CA GLY A 522 -18.88 8.94 28.22
C GLY A 522 -17.94 9.10 29.42
N GLN A 523 -17.84 8.10 30.29
CA GLN A 523 -16.95 8.08 31.45
C GLN A 523 -15.57 7.48 31.15
N SER A 524 -15.45 6.60 30.17
CA SER A 524 -14.20 5.88 29.85
C SER A 524 -13.27 6.60 28.86
N VAL A 525 -13.69 7.72 28.27
CA VAL A 525 -12.85 8.52 27.35
C VAL A 525 -12.02 9.52 28.17
N PRO A 526 -10.68 9.37 28.30
CA PRO A 526 -9.87 10.27 29.10
C PRO A 526 -9.71 11.62 28.38
N ARG A 527 -10.06 12.73 29.05
CA ARG A 527 -9.63 14.14 28.84
C ARG A 527 -9.41 14.63 27.38
N ALA A 528 -10.11 14.09 26.39
CA ALA A 528 -10.06 14.56 25.01
C ALA A 528 -11.43 15.13 24.59
N GLY A 529 -11.64 16.40 24.91
CA GLY A 529 -12.71 17.23 24.36
C GLY A 529 -14.00 17.23 25.18
N SER A 530 -14.29 18.35 25.85
CA SER A 530 -15.56 18.66 26.50
C SER A 530 -16.78 18.46 25.58
N SER A 531 -16.61 18.56 24.26
CA SER A 531 -17.70 18.40 23.29
C SER A 531 -18.22 16.96 23.15
N LEU A 532 -17.37 15.93 23.26
CA LEU A 532 -17.79 14.52 23.20
C LEU A 532 -18.44 14.06 24.50
N MET A 533 -17.96 14.57 25.63
CA MET A 533 -18.62 14.37 26.93
C MET A 533 -20.01 15.04 26.94
N GLN A 534 -20.10 16.29 26.43
CA GLN A 534 -21.37 17.00 26.29
C GLN A 534 -22.32 16.30 25.30
N SER A 535 -21.82 15.78 24.17
CA SER A 535 -22.66 15.05 23.21
C SER A 535 -23.17 13.73 23.80
N GLY A 536 -22.33 12.98 24.51
CA GLY A 536 -22.72 11.74 25.20
C GLY A 536 -23.76 11.98 26.31
N GLN A 537 -23.58 13.02 27.12
CA GLN A 537 -24.56 13.42 28.14
C GLN A 537 -25.86 13.97 27.53
N SER A 538 -25.77 14.72 26.44
CA SER A 538 -26.92 15.21 25.67
C SER A 538 -27.71 14.06 25.03
N ALA A 539 -27.04 13.04 24.50
CA ALA A 539 -27.68 11.84 23.99
C ALA A 539 -28.36 11.05 25.11
N ALA A 540 -27.68 10.81 26.23
CA ALA A 540 -28.25 10.12 27.39
C ALA A 540 -29.47 10.84 28.00
N SER A 541 -29.46 12.17 28.04
CA SER A 541 -30.61 12.97 28.53
C SER A 541 -31.79 12.92 27.54
N ARG A 542 -31.55 13.07 26.24
CA ARG A 542 -32.57 12.89 25.19
C ARG A 542 -33.20 11.50 25.26
N LEU A 543 -32.39 10.46 25.43
CA LEU A 543 -32.83 9.07 25.64
C LEU A 543 -33.77 8.94 26.84
N SER A 544 -33.37 9.50 27.98
CA SER A 544 -34.19 9.45 29.20
C SER A 544 -35.53 10.19 29.08
N ARG A 545 -35.59 11.21 28.21
CA ARG A 545 -36.80 12.01 27.98
C ARG A 545 -37.76 11.29 27.05
N SER A 546 -37.26 10.73 25.95
CA SER A 546 -38.07 9.92 25.03
C SER A 546 -38.63 8.67 25.70
N LEU A 547 -37.85 8.04 26.60
CA LEU A 547 -38.33 6.91 27.42
C LEU A 547 -39.53 7.29 28.30
N ARG A 548 -39.47 8.45 28.97
CA ARG A 548 -40.58 8.94 29.81
C ARG A 548 -41.83 9.24 28.99
N LEU A 549 -41.68 9.93 27.86
CA LEU A 549 -42.82 10.26 26.99
C LEU A 549 -43.50 9.01 26.43
N MET A 550 -42.73 7.99 26.03
CA MET A 550 -43.30 6.72 25.59
C MET A 550 -44.01 6.02 26.74
N GLN A 551 -43.40 5.96 27.93
CA GLN A 551 -44.02 5.34 29.11
C GLN A 551 -45.36 6.00 29.45
N ASP A 552 -45.46 7.34 29.37
CA ASP A 552 -46.68 8.10 29.63
C ASP A 552 -47.80 7.80 28.61
N GLU A 553 -47.47 7.78 27.30
CA GLU A 553 -48.41 7.41 26.22
C GLU A 553 -48.93 5.97 26.41
N PHE A 554 -48.04 5.04 26.76
CA PHE A 554 -48.42 3.65 27.00
C PHE A 554 -49.26 3.47 28.25
N GLU A 555 -48.98 4.17 29.35
CA GLU A 555 -49.83 4.18 30.54
C GLU A 555 -51.22 4.76 30.25
N LYS A 556 -51.32 5.71 29.32
CA LYS A 556 -52.59 6.25 28.84
C LYS A 556 -53.39 5.20 28.06
N LEU A 557 -52.75 4.50 27.12
CA LEU A 557 -53.36 3.40 26.35
C LEU A 557 -53.84 2.26 27.26
N ALA A 558 -53.01 1.85 28.23
CA ALA A 558 -53.37 0.81 29.20
C ALA A 558 -54.58 1.22 30.06
N ARG A 559 -54.65 2.49 30.48
CA ARG A 559 -55.81 3.03 31.21
C ARG A 559 -57.07 3.02 30.37
N ASP A 560 -56.99 3.37 29.09
CA ASP A 560 -58.16 3.39 28.20
C ASP A 560 -58.66 1.98 27.87
N LEU A 561 -57.77 1.02 27.66
CA LEU A 561 -58.14 -0.39 27.51
C LEU A 561 -58.83 -0.94 28.78
N LYS A 562 -58.31 -0.58 29.97
CA LYS A 562 -58.91 -0.99 31.25
C LYS A 562 -60.28 -0.33 31.49
N ARG A 563 -60.50 0.89 31.01
CA ARG A 563 -61.81 1.58 31.04
C ARG A 563 -62.81 0.93 30.10
N ARG A 564 -62.41 0.58 28.88
CA ARG A 564 -63.26 -0.13 27.91
C ARG A 564 -63.67 -1.53 28.38
N ARG A 565 -62.86 -2.18 29.22
CA ARG A 565 -63.18 -3.48 29.84
C ARG A 565 -64.21 -3.40 30.98
N ARG A 566 -64.42 -2.23 31.58
CA ARG A 566 -65.38 -2.02 32.69
C ARG A 566 -66.76 -1.58 32.21
N ARG A 567 -66.86 -1.14 30.97
CA ARG A 567 -68.12 -0.92 30.25
C ARG A 567 -68.42 -2.18 29.46
#